data_AF-A0A1H3LIR1-F1
#
_entry.id   AF-A0A1H3LIR1-F1
#
_cell.length_a   1.000
_cell.length_b   1.000
_cell.length_c   1.000
_cell.angle_alpha   90.00
_cell.angle_beta   90.00
_cell.angle_gamma   90.00
#
_symmetry.space_group_name_H-M   'P 1'
#
loop_
_entity.id
_entity.type
_entity.pdbx_description
1 polymer ?
#
loop_
_entity_poly.entity_id
_entity_poly.type
_entity_poly.pdbx_seq_one_letter_code
_entity_poly.pdbx_strand_id
1 'polypeptide(L)' 'MEITFEVPAERVAFMLEMLRNLKFVSNPRPIDPAVVDTTAYLNASPANAERLRQAYEQFDAGKRVDFSLPAE' A
#
# COMPACT_ATOMS: atom_id res chain seq x y z
N MET A 1 -13.98 -29.52 1.44
CA MET A 1 -15.29 -29.03 0.94
C MET A 1 -15.08 -27.62 0.46
N GLU A 2 -15.48 -27.35 -0.78
CA GLU A 2 -15.36 -26.04 -1.42
C GLU A 2 -16.78 -25.48 -1.62
N ILE A 3 -16.97 -24.20 -1.32
CA ILE A 3 -18.26 -23.51 -1.49
C ILE A 3 -18.01 -22.31 -2.40
N THR A 4 -18.64 -22.33 -3.58
CA THR A 4 -18.54 -21.28 -4.60
C THR A 4 -19.81 -20.43 -4.58
N PHE A 5 -19.65 -19.10 -4.62
CA PHE A 5 -20.76 -18.16 -4.69
C PHE A 5 -20.70 -17.39 -6.02
N GLU A 6 -21.78 -17.40 -6.78
CA GLU A 6 -21.96 -16.51 -7.92
C GLU A 6 -22.50 -15.17 -7.42
N VAL A 7 -21.69 -14.12 -7.55
CA VAL A 7 -22.02 -12.78 -7.04
C VAL A 7 -21.99 -11.78 -8.21
N PRO A 8 -23.06 -10.98 -8.42
CA PRO A 8 -23.04 -9.88 -9.38
C PRO A 8 -21.91 -8.90 -9.10
N ALA A 9 -21.28 -8.35 -10.15
CA ALA A 9 -20.08 -7.53 -10.04
C ALA A 9 -20.25 -6.33 -9.08
N GLU A 10 -21.43 -5.71 -9.10
CA GLU A 10 -21.80 -4.58 -8.26
C GLU A 10 -21.92 -4.91 -6.76
N ARG A 11 -22.03 -6.20 -6.42
CA ARG A 11 -22.17 -6.69 -5.03
C ARG A 11 -20.92 -7.34 -4.47
N VAL A 12 -19.86 -7.48 -5.28
CA VAL A 12 -18.60 -8.14 -4.87
C VAL A 12 -17.95 -7.44 -3.67
N ALA A 13 -17.89 -6.10 -3.68
CA ALA A 13 -17.30 -5.34 -2.59
C ALA A 13 -18.01 -5.58 -1.25
N PHE A 14 -19.34 -5.55 -1.26
CA PHE A 14 -20.18 -5.80 -0.10
C PHE A 14 -20.03 -7.23 0.43
N MET A 15 -20.03 -8.23 -0.45
CA MET A 15 -19.84 -9.63 -0.04
C MET A 15 -18.45 -9.86 0.59
N LEU A 16 -17.40 -9.25 0.03
CA LEU A 16 -16.05 -9.31 0.60
C LEU A 16 -15.97 -8.65 1.97
N GLU A 17 -16.70 -7.55 2.19
CA GLU A 17 -16.77 -6.87 3.49
C GLU A 17 -17.50 -7.73 4.54
N MET A 18 -18.64 -8.34 4.17
CA MET A 18 -19.33 -9.28 5.05
C MET A 18 -18.46 -10.47 5.44
N LEU A 19 -17.76 -11.07 4.48
CA LEU A 19 -16.86 -12.20 4.72
C LEU A 19 -15.69 -11.81 5.65
N ARG A 20 -15.16 -10.59 5.53
CA ARG A 20 -14.09 -10.08 6.42
C ARG A 20 -14.52 -9.93 7.87
N ASN A 21 -15.81 -9.70 8.13
CA ASN A 21 -16.34 -9.57 9.49
C ASN A 21 -16.63 -10.92 10.17
N LEU A 22 -16.55 -12.03 9.44
CA LEU A 22 -16.72 -13.36 10.00
C LEU A 22 -15.40 -13.85 10.61
N LYS A 23 -15.40 -14.07 11.94
CA LYS A 23 -14.20 -14.45 12.71
C LYS A 23 -13.49 -15.73 12.26
N PHE A 24 -14.17 -16.58 11.49
CA PHE A 24 -13.66 -17.87 11.01
C PHE A 24 -13.27 -17.84 9.53
N VAL A 25 -13.47 -16.72 8.84
CA VAL A 25 -13.08 -16.57 7.44
C VAL A 25 -11.73 -15.86 7.40
N SER A 26 -10.67 -16.65 7.20
CA SER A 26 -9.39 -16.08 6.80
C SER A 26 -9.45 -15.81 5.30
N ASN A 27 -9.19 -14.57 4.89
CA ASN A 27 -8.97 -14.25 3.48
C ASN A 27 -7.45 -14.27 3.27
N PRO A 28 -6.86 -15.39 2.81
CA PRO A 28 -5.47 -15.44 2.40
C PRO A 28 -5.36 -14.71 1.05
N ARG A 29 -5.67 -13.41 1.02
CA ARG A 29 -5.16 -12.60 -0.10
C ARG A 29 -3.66 -12.81 -0.06
N PRO A 30 -3.02 -13.12 -1.19
CA PRO A 30 -1.60 -12.89 -1.31
C PRO A 30 -1.41 -11.42 -0.96
N ILE A 31 -0.86 -11.13 0.21
CA ILE A 31 -0.10 -9.91 0.38
C ILE A 31 0.98 -10.09 -0.68
N ASP A 32 0.94 -9.24 -1.70
CA ASP A 32 1.84 -9.32 -2.85
C ASP A 32 3.26 -9.60 -2.34
N PRO A 33 3.89 -10.73 -2.70
CA PRO A 33 5.11 -11.23 -2.06
C PRO A 33 6.38 -10.42 -2.41
N ALA A 34 6.23 -9.14 -2.77
CA ALA A 34 7.34 -8.30 -3.20
C ALA A 34 7.20 -6.85 -2.70
N VAL A 35 6.90 -6.64 -1.43
CA VAL A 35 7.51 -5.47 -0.75
C VAL A 35 9.00 -5.81 -0.58
N VAL A 36 9.74 -5.71 -1.66
CA VAL A 36 11.20 -5.88 -1.64
C VAL A 36 11.73 -4.76 -0.77
N ASP A 37 12.50 -5.10 0.25
CA ASP A 37 13.22 -4.09 1.03
C ASP A 37 14.27 -3.42 0.14
N THR A 38 13.96 -2.21 -0.33
CA THR A 38 14.83 -1.40 -1.18
C THR A 38 15.72 -0.45 -0.37
N THR A 39 15.79 -0.58 0.96
CA THR A 39 16.55 0.35 1.82
C THR A 39 18.02 0.38 1.42
N ALA A 40 18.63 -0.78 1.13
CA ALA A 40 20.02 -0.86 0.68
C ALA A 40 20.25 -0.13 -0.66
N TYR A 41 19.30 -0.25 -1.59
CA TYR A 41 19.36 0.45 -2.89
C TYR A 41 19.28 1.96 -2.71
N LEU A 42 18.36 2.45 -1.87
CA LEU A 42 18.19 3.87 -1.60
C LEU A 42 19.41 4.49 -0.90
N ASN A 43 20.06 3.73 -0.02
CA ASN A 43 21.27 4.17 0.70
C ASN A 43 22.58 3.94 -0.05
N ALA A 44 22.57 3.25 -1.19
CA ALA A 44 23.78 2.95 -1.96
C ALA A 44 24.48 4.21 -2.50
N SER A 45 23.72 5.28 -2.78
CA SER A 45 24.28 6.57 -3.20
C SER A 45 24.32 7.55 -2.03
N PRO A 46 25.50 8.04 -1.61
CA PRO A 46 25.62 8.99 -0.51
C PRO A 46 24.82 10.28 -0.74
N ALA A 47 24.78 10.76 -1.99
CA ALA A 47 24.00 11.93 -2.36
C ALA A 47 22.48 11.70 -2.25
N ASN A 48 22.02 10.48 -2.54
CA ASN A 48 20.60 10.12 -2.38
C ASN A 48 20.23 9.96 -0.90
N ALA A 49 21.08 9.31 -0.12
CA ALA A 49 20.89 9.13 1.32
C ALA A 49 20.77 10.50 2.03
N GLU A 50 21.64 11.46 1.70
CA GLU A 50 21.57 12.80 2.29
C GLU A 50 20.30 13.56 1.89
N ARG A 51 19.84 13.45 0.64
CA ARG A 51 18.56 14.03 0.20
C ARG A 51 17.37 13.42 0.92
N LEU A 52 17.36 12.10 1.09
CA LEU A 52 16.32 11.39 1.83
C LEU A 52 16.28 11.84 3.29
N ARG A 53 17.45 11.96 3.93
CA ARG A 53 17.57 12.47 5.31
C ARG A 53 16.94 13.85 5.46
N GLN A 54 17.30 14.78 4.57
CA GLN A 54 16.75 16.14 4.58
C GLN A 54 15.24 16.17 4.31
N ALA A 55 14.73 15.31 3.43
CA ALA A 55 13.31 15.21 3.15
C ALA A 55 12.50 14.75 4.38
N TYR A 56 13.02 13.78 5.14
CA TYR A 56 12.39 13.35 6.40
C TYR A 56 12.39 14.47 7.45
N GLU A 57 13.50 15.19 7.61
CA GLU A 57 13.55 16.34 8.53
C GLU A 57 12.54 17.43 8.18
N GLN A 58 12.34 17.70 6.88
CA GLN A 58 11.33 18.66 6.41
C GLN A 58 9.92 18.16 6.70
N PHE A 59 9.66 16.86 6.48
CA PHE A 59 8.38 16.24 6.76
C PHE A 59 8.02 16.30 8.25
N ASP A 60 8.97 15.97 9.13
CA ASP A 60 8.80 16.03 10.59
C ASP A 60 8.61 17.46 11.08
N ALA A 61 9.27 18.43 10.45
CA ALA A 61 9.07 19.86 10.68
C ALA A 61 7.75 20.40 10.08
N GLY A 62 6.95 19.57 9.42
CA GLY A 62 5.68 19.96 8.80
C GLY A 62 5.82 20.82 7.54
N LYS A 63 7.03 20.93 6.98
CA LYS A 63 7.30 21.68 5.75
C LYS A 63 6.85 20.86 4.55
N ARG A 64 5.67 21.19 4.01
CA ARG A 64 5.10 20.54 2.83
C ARG A 64 5.02 21.53 1.66
N VAL A 65 5.10 20.99 0.45
CA VAL A 65 4.89 21.74 -0.79
C VAL A 65 3.63 21.18 -1.42
N ASP A 66 2.64 22.03 -1.66
CA ASP A 66 1.45 21.63 -2.41
C ASP A 66 1.86 21.38 -3.86
N PHE A 67 1.61 20.16 -4.32
CA PHE A 67 1.91 19.73 -5.68
C PHE A 67 0.66 19.14 -6.31
N SER A 68 0.31 19.62 -7.50
CA SER A 68 -0.71 19.01 -8.35
C SER A 68 -0.05 18.33 -9.53
N LEU A 69 -0.55 17.14 -9.87
CA LEU A 69 -0.14 16.47 -11.10
C LEU A 69 -0.61 17.31 -12.30
N PRO A 70 0.23 17.54 -13.31
CA PRO A 70 -0.19 18.18 -14.55
C PRO A 70 -1.27 17.33 -15.23
N ALA A 71 -2.25 17.99 -15.86
CA ALA A 71 -3.22 17.30 -16.71
C ALA A 71 -2.50 16.76 -17.96
N GLU A 72 -2.80 15.52 -18.33
CA GLU A 72 -2.28 14.85 -19.54
C GLU A 72 -2.66 15.57 -20.84
#